data_AF-A0A7R9E0K7-F1
#
_entry.id   AF-A0A7R9E0K7-F1
#
_cell.length_a   1.000
_cell.length_b   1.000
_cell.length_c   1.000
_cell.angle_alpha   90.00
_cell.angle_beta   90.00
_cell.angle_gamma   90.00
#
_symmetry.space_group_name_H-M   'P 1'
#
loop_
_entity.id
_entity.type
_entity.pdbx_description
1 polymer ?
#
loop_
_entity_poly.entity_id
_entity_poly.type
_entity_poly.pdbx_seq_one_letter_code
_entity_poly.pdbx_strand_id
1 'polypeptide(L)'
;MRSPKRKSLPSCPVGLNLENLCERVREYLPSLTMPASRGRKGWCGCLQNAEPPEITYCVVDQAGTLSLQALTPTQPMPAEDELNVKFLELVDELDLTAPNKAAMLSLPSEKKWQIYCSRKKDQEGVTDLSHLPEHYIERVQALAMLQYPTDSEEEVRSRTRQLDGLKTALRTQPHSFVLRFIELDGLVGLLGFLSSMDYTTSQSSIHTSLIGCVKALMNNSNGRAHVLAHPTGINTIAQSLCTENIKTKVAVLEILGAVCLVPGGHKKVLEAMLHYQKFAFERTRFQGIVNDLDRSTGVYRDEVNLKTAIMSFVNAVLNYGPGQENLEFRLHLRYEFLMLGIQPVIDKLRSHENETLNRHLDFFEMVRNEDEKELARKFEKDHIDTKSATAMFDLLRKKLSHTSAYPHLLSLLKHCTLLPLDYGTYPQHWMLFDRIVQQIILQGESGDNPDVSPLRINVKEIVHL
;
A
#
# COMPACT_ATOMS: atom_id res chain seq x y z
N MET A 1 -28.88 32.95 33.57
CA MET A 1 -28.93 31.51 33.23
C MET A 1 -29.77 31.31 31.97
N ARG A 2 -29.13 31.23 30.79
CA ARG A 2 -29.70 30.67 29.56
C ARG A 2 -28.53 30.07 28.77
N SER A 3 -28.56 28.75 28.61
CA SER A 3 -27.60 27.93 27.88
C SER A 3 -27.75 28.08 26.36
N PRO A 4 -26.67 28.15 25.55
CA PRO A 4 -26.80 28.16 24.11
C PRO A 4 -26.90 26.72 23.57
N LYS A 5 -27.87 26.50 22.68
CA LYS A 5 -28.12 25.25 21.95
C LYS A 5 -26.94 24.93 21.03
N ARG A 6 -26.34 23.75 21.17
CA ARG A 6 -25.40 23.16 20.19
C ARG A 6 -26.16 22.87 18.89
N LYS A 7 -25.68 23.41 17.77
CA LYS A 7 -26.06 22.96 16.42
C LYS A 7 -25.31 21.65 16.13
N SER A 8 -26.03 20.60 15.79
CA SER A 8 -25.50 19.32 15.31
C SER A 8 -24.92 19.46 13.91
N LEU A 9 -23.66 19.06 13.73
CA LEU A 9 -23.01 18.90 12.43
C LEU A 9 -23.59 17.67 11.70
N PRO A 10 -23.72 17.69 10.36
CA PRO A 10 -24.17 16.54 9.58
C PRO A 10 -23.09 15.46 9.55
N SER A 11 -23.51 14.21 9.75
CA SER A 11 -22.70 13.00 9.65
C SER A 11 -22.23 12.76 8.22
N CYS A 12 -20.92 12.63 8.05
CA CYS A 12 -20.26 12.32 6.78
C CYS A 12 -20.36 10.81 6.48
N PRO A 13 -20.94 10.36 5.35
CA PRO A 13 -20.99 8.94 4.99
C PRO A 13 -19.94 8.66 3.90
N VAL A 14 -18.76 8.17 4.27
CA VAL A 14 -17.78 7.67 3.29
C VAL A 14 -17.15 6.38 3.80
N GLY A 15 -17.82 5.25 3.53
CA GLY A 15 -17.22 3.93 3.62
C GLY A 15 -16.38 3.68 2.36
N LEU A 16 -15.05 3.75 2.49
CA LEU A 16 -14.10 3.52 1.40
C LEU A 16 -13.88 2.01 1.17
N ASN A 17 -14.13 1.60 -0.06
CA ASN A 17 -14.17 0.24 -0.58
C ASN A 17 -12.77 -0.22 -1.05
N LEU A 18 -12.20 -1.29 -0.46
CA LEU A 18 -10.82 -1.75 -0.68
C LEU A 18 -10.64 -2.95 -1.63
N GLU A 19 -11.68 -3.73 -1.96
CA GLU A 19 -11.54 -4.78 -2.99
C GLU A 19 -11.45 -4.16 -4.39
N ASN A 20 -12.11 -3.02 -4.59
CA ASN A 20 -11.86 -2.17 -5.74
C ASN A 20 -10.45 -1.57 -5.74
N LEU A 21 -9.60 -1.68 -4.71
CA LEU A 21 -8.30 -1.00 -4.64
C LEU A 21 -7.21 -1.74 -5.43
N CYS A 22 -7.18 -3.08 -5.39
CA CYS A 22 -6.28 -3.89 -6.22
C CYS A 22 -6.68 -3.90 -7.70
N GLU A 23 -7.98 -3.81 -8.01
CA GLU A 23 -8.46 -3.60 -9.39
C GLU A 23 -8.33 -2.14 -9.84
N ARG A 24 -8.49 -1.15 -8.94
CA ARG A 24 -8.27 0.28 -9.24
C ARG A 24 -6.82 0.65 -9.49
N VAL A 25 -5.86 -0.02 -8.86
CA VAL A 25 -4.44 0.14 -9.22
C VAL A 25 -4.18 -0.30 -10.67
N ARG A 26 -5.02 -1.18 -11.25
CA ARG A 26 -5.05 -1.48 -12.69
C ARG A 26 -5.91 -0.50 -13.51
N GLU A 27 -6.99 0.05 -12.96
CA GLU A 27 -7.90 0.98 -13.68
C GLU A 27 -7.44 2.46 -13.72
N TYR A 28 -6.52 2.93 -12.85
CA TYR A 28 -6.11 4.35 -12.77
C TYR A 28 -5.02 4.78 -13.78
N LEU A 29 -4.86 4.05 -14.88
CA LEU A 29 -4.14 4.51 -16.07
C LEU A 29 -5.14 5.10 -17.06
N PRO A 30 -5.09 6.41 -17.35
CA PRO A 30 -6.14 7.03 -18.16
C PRO A 30 -6.01 6.61 -19.62
N SER A 31 -7.10 6.07 -20.17
CA SER A 31 -7.45 6.29 -21.58
C SER A 31 -8.57 7.32 -21.61
N LEU A 32 -8.33 8.48 -22.23
CA LEU A 32 -9.32 9.56 -22.36
C LEU A 32 -9.86 9.64 -23.82
N THR A 33 -11.17 9.38 -23.91
CA THR A 33 -12.21 9.94 -24.80
C THR A 33 -12.35 9.57 -26.30
N MET A 34 -13.15 8.51 -26.55
CA MET A 34 -14.41 8.35 -27.34
C MET A 34 -14.61 8.98 -28.74
N PRO A 35 -15.32 8.27 -29.66
CA PRO A 35 -16.78 8.48 -29.74
C PRO A 35 -17.66 7.21 -29.80
N ALA A 36 -18.94 7.43 -29.43
CA ALA A 36 -20.16 6.64 -29.67
C ALA A 36 -20.50 5.43 -28.78
N SER A 37 -21.39 5.71 -27.81
CA SER A 37 -22.42 4.84 -27.19
C SER A 37 -22.67 3.47 -27.84
N ARG A 38 -22.43 2.38 -27.09
CA ARG A 38 -23.23 1.14 -27.10
C ARG A 38 -23.23 0.44 -25.73
N GLY A 39 -24.39 0.47 -25.07
CA GLY A 39 -24.96 -0.57 -24.20
C GLY A 39 -24.17 -1.10 -23.00
N ARG A 40 -24.66 -0.80 -21.78
CA ARG A 40 -24.40 -1.56 -20.54
C ARG A 40 -24.53 -3.07 -20.81
N LYS A 41 -23.47 -3.85 -20.59
CA LYS A 41 -23.56 -5.30 -20.36
C LYS A 41 -23.04 -5.61 -18.95
N GLY A 42 -23.94 -6.15 -18.14
CA GLY A 42 -23.68 -6.52 -16.75
C GLY A 42 -22.92 -7.85 -16.61
N TRP A 43 -22.47 -8.04 -15.36
CA TRP A 43 -22.21 -9.27 -14.63
C TRP A 43 -22.67 -10.57 -15.32
N CYS A 44 -21.78 -11.59 -15.35
CA CYS A 44 -22.00 -13.04 -15.60
C CYS A 44 -23.44 -13.40 -15.97
N GLY A 45 -23.67 -13.95 -17.17
CA GLY A 45 -24.99 -14.42 -17.65
C GLY A 45 -25.67 -15.50 -16.78
N CYS A 46 -24.98 -15.91 -15.73
CA CYS A 46 -25.29 -16.87 -14.67
C CYS A 46 -26.39 -16.36 -13.70
N LEU A 47 -26.62 -15.04 -13.65
CA LEU A 47 -27.54 -14.38 -12.71
C LEU A 47 -28.79 -13.78 -13.37
N GLN A 48 -28.96 -13.94 -14.69
CA GLN A 48 -30.01 -13.28 -15.46
C GLN A 48 -31.31 -14.10 -15.60
N ASN A 49 -31.31 -15.37 -15.19
CA ASN A 49 -32.46 -16.25 -15.30
C ASN A 49 -33.13 -16.50 -13.93
N ALA A 50 -34.46 -16.61 -13.94
CA ALA A 50 -35.29 -17.03 -12.79
C ALA A 50 -35.21 -18.54 -12.50
N GLU A 51 -34.44 -19.29 -13.30
CA GLU A 51 -34.08 -20.67 -13.01
C GLU A 51 -32.83 -20.71 -12.12
N PRO A 52 -32.79 -21.61 -11.11
CA PRO A 52 -31.69 -21.66 -10.15
C PRO A 52 -30.39 -22.07 -10.85
N PRO A 53 -29.28 -21.32 -10.68
CA PRO A 53 -27.96 -21.84 -11.05
C PRO A 53 -27.58 -22.96 -10.06
N GLU A 54 -27.30 -24.16 -10.57
CA GLU A 54 -26.82 -25.28 -9.77
C GLU A 54 -25.36 -25.03 -9.34
N ILE A 55 -25.14 -24.90 -8.02
CA ILE A 55 -23.79 -24.97 -7.46
C ILE A 55 -23.38 -26.44 -7.51
N THR A 56 -22.55 -26.78 -8.50
CA THR A 56 -22.03 -28.12 -8.71
C THR A 56 -20.62 -28.24 -8.12
N TYR A 57 -20.37 -29.34 -7.42
CA TYR A 57 -19.03 -29.72 -6.97
C TYR A 57 -18.65 -31.07 -7.59
N CYS A 58 -17.36 -31.29 -7.81
CA CYS A 58 -16.85 -32.56 -8.33
C CYS A 58 -16.67 -33.56 -7.19
N VAL A 59 -17.34 -34.70 -7.28
CA VAL A 59 -17.03 -35.90 -6.48
C VAL A 59 -16.19 -36.83 -7.35
N VAL A 60 -15.05 -37.28 -6.83
CA VAL A 60 -14.26 -38.35 -7.45
C VAL A 60 -14.71 -39.66 -6.81
N ASP A 61 -15.43 -40.48 -7.56
CA ASP A 61 -15.82 -41.80 -7.08
C ASP A 61 -14.60 -42.72 -7.01
N GLN A 62 -14.65 -43.81 -6.22
CA GLN A 62 -13.53 -44.76 -6.04
C GLN A 62 -13.02 -45.41 -7.35
N ALA A 63 -13.72 -45.21 -8.46
CA ALA A 63 -13.35 -45.65 -9.81
C ALA A 63 -12.66 -44.55 -10.67
N GLY A 64 -12.40 -43.35 -10.14
CA GLY A 64 -11.71 -42.26 -10.85
C GLY A 64 -12.60 -41.44 -11.79
N THR A 65 -13.93 -41.61 -11.72
CA THR A 65 -14.90 -40.84 -12.52
C THR A 65 -15.26 -39.53 -11.81
N LEU A 66 -15.21 -38.40 -12.53
CA LEU A 66 -15.64 -37.09 -12.05
C LEU A 66 -17.16 -36.94 -12.23
N SER A 67 -17.92 -36.82 -11.13
CA SER A 67 -19.35 -36.50 -11.18
C SER A 67 -19.62 -35.11 -10.60
N LEU A 68 -20.40 -34.29 -11.32
CA LEU A 68 -20.88 -33.00 -10.83
C LEU A 68 -22.20 -33.23 -10.09
N GLN A 69 -22.22 -33.01 -8.77
CA GLN A 69 -23.44 -33.09 -7.95
C GLN A 69 -23.94 -31.69 -7.58
N ALA A 70 -25.25 -31.46 -7.76
CA ALA A 70 -25.93 -30.26 -7.30
C ALA A 70 -26.10 -30.29 -5.77
N LEU A 71 -25.65 -29.22 -5.09
CA LEU A 71 -25.86 -29.04 -3.65
C LEU A 71 -27.35 -28.78 -3.37
N THR A 72 -28.06 -29.80 -2.93
CA THR A 72 -29.39 -29.65 -2.33
C THR A 72 -29.22 -29.30 -0.84
N PRO A 73 -29.86 -28.21 -0.34
CA PRO A 73 -29.82 -27.86 1.07
C PRO A 73 -30.29 -29.03 1.93
N THR A 74 -29.49 -29.46 2.90
CA THR A 74 -29.78 -30.61 3.77
C THR A 74 -30.82 -30.31 4.85
N GLN A 75 -31.25 -29.05 4.99
CA GLN A 75 -32.22 -28.60 5.98
C GLN A 75 -33.27 -27.67 5.33
N PRO A 76 -34.54 -27.68 5.82
CA PRO A 76 -35.57 -26.78 5.32
C PRO A 76 -35.19 -25.32 5.57
N MET A 77 -35.53 -24.45 4.61
CA MET A 77 -35.25 -23.02 4.71
C MET A 77 -36.06 -22.42 5.89
N PRO A 78 -35.40 -21.69 6.82
CA PRO A 78 -36.08 -21.06 7.94
C PRO A 78 -36.95 -19.87 7.48
N ALA A 79 -37.71 -19.29 8.42
CA ALA A 79 -38.50 -18.09 8.14
C ALA A 79 -37.61 -16.94 7.64
N GLU A 80 -38.18 -16.05 6.80
CA GLU A 80 -37.41 -15.01 6.10
C GLU A 80 -36.63 -14.10 7.07
N ASP A 81 -37.23 -13.73 8.20
CA ASP A 81 -36.56 -12.92 9.23
C ASP A 81 -35.36 -13.65 9.85
N GLU A 82 -35.51 -14.93 10.18
CA GLU A 82 -34.46 -15.76 10.76
C GLU A 82 -33.33 -16.03 9.74
N LEU A 83 -33.68 -16.27 8.47
CA LEU A 83 -32.72 -16.41 7.38
C LEU A 83 -31.91 -15.12 7.20
N ASN A 84 -32.57 -13.96 7.20
CA ASN A 84 -31.90 -12.68 7.04
C ASN A 84 -30.92 -12.40 8.19
N VAL A 85 -31.28 -12.74 9.44
CA VAL A 85 -30.37 -12.63 10.60
C VAL A 85 -29.15 -13.55 10.42
N LYS A 86 -29.36 -14.84 10.14
CA LYS A 86 -28.27 -15.80 9.92
C LYS A 86 -27.36 -15.42 8.75
N PHE A 87 -27.95 -14.89 7.68
CA PHE A 87 -27.20 -14.46 6.51
C PHE A 87 -26.45 -13.15 6.75
N LEU A 88 -26.99 -12.24 7.58
CA LEU A 88 -26.28 -11.04 8.02
C LEU A 88 -25.01 -11.40 8.79
N GLU A 89 -25.09 -12.32 9.76
CA GLU A 89 -23.93 -12.82 10.51
C GLU A 89 -22.88 -13.40 9.56
N LEU A 90 -23.30 -14.21 8.59
CA LEU A 90 -22.41 -14.77 7.56
C LEU A 90 -21.73 -13.68 6.74
N VAL A 91 -22.47 -12.66 6.31
CA VAL A 91 -21.94 -11.55 5.49
C VAL A 91 -20.96 -10.70 6.29
N ASP A 92 -21.19 -10.51 7.59
CA ASP A 92 -20.25 -9.82 8.48
C ASP A 92 -18.95 -10.60 8.65
N GLU A 93 -19.01 -11.94 8.69
CA GLU A 93 -17.85 -12.83 8.74
C GLU A 93 -16.99 -12.84 7.45
N LEU A 94 -17.47 -12.24 6.36
CA LEU A 94 -16.75 -12.15 5.09
C LEU A 94 -15.94 -10.85 4.93
N ASP A 95 -16.09 -9.88 5.84
CA ASP A 95 -15.38 -8.59 5.80
C ASP A 95 -15.46 -7.88 4.43
N LEU A 96 -16.66 -7.92 3.83
CA LEU A 96 -16.91 -7.37 2.51
C LEU A 96 -17.01 -5.85 2.53
N THR A 97 -16.71 -5.26 1.37
CA THR A 97 -16.88 -3.84 1.14
C THR A 97 -18.36 -3.45 1.15
N ALA A 98 -18.69 -2.20 1.48
CA ALA A 98 -20.08 -1.73 1.58
C ALA A 98 -20.97 -2.08 0.36
N PRO A 99 -20.53 -1.91 -0.90
CA PRO A 99 -21.36 -2.30 -2.05
C PRO A 99 -21.44 -3.82 -2.22
N ASN A 100 -20.38 -4.58 -1.91
CA ASN A 100 -20.39 -6.04 -1.99
C ASN A 100 -21.31 -6.63 -0.91
N LYS A 101 -21.30 -6.07 0.29
CA LYS A 101 -22.25 -6.37 1.37
C LYS A 101 -23.68 -6.06 0.94
N ALA A 102 -23.95 -4.89 0.35
CA ALA A 102 -25.28 -4.55 -0.15
C ALA A 102 -25.75 -5.51 -1.25
N ALA A 103 -24.87 -5.89 -2.18
CA ALA A 103 -25.16 -6.87 -3.22
C ALA A 103 -25.50 -8.24 -2.63
N MET A 104 -24.74 -8.72 -1.64
CA MET A 104 -25.03 -9.97 -0.93
C MET A 104 -26.39 -9.94 -0.23
N LEU A 105 -26.69 -8.85 0.49
CA LEU A 105 -27.97 -8.71 1.21
C LEU A 105 -29.19 -8.62 0.27
N SER A 106 -28.99 -8.19 -0.98
CA SER A 106 -30.03 -8.11 -2.02
C SER A 106 -30.37 -9.45 -2.69
N LEU A 107 -29.65 -10.53 -2.37
CA LEU A 107 -29.91 -11.85 -2.96
C LEU A 107 -31.29 -12.40 -2.57
N PRO A 108 -31.96 -13.16 -3.46
CA PRO A 108 -33.17 -13.92 -3.12
C PRO A 108 -32.93 -14.90 -1.97
N SER A 109 -33.97 -15.17 -1.19
CA SER A 109 -33.93 -16.04 0.00
C SER A 109 -33.35 -17.43 -0.29
N GLU A 110 -33.70 -18.02 -1.44
CA GLU A 110 -33.20 -19.33 -1.86
C GLU A 110 -31.67 -19.32 -2.02
N LYS A 111 -31.11 -18.25 -2.60
CA LYS A 111 -29.66 -18.10 -2.77
C LYS A 111 -28.97 -17.84 -1.44
N LYS A 112 -29.55 -17.02 -0.57
CA LYS A 112 -29.03 -16.79 0.79
C LYS A 112 -28.92 -18.11 1.56
N TRP A 113 -29.96 -18.94 1.48
CA TRP A 113 -29.99 -20.24 2.15
C TRP A 113 -28.98 -21.24 1.58
N GLN A 114 -28.84 -21.31 0.26
CA GLN A 114 -27.82 -22.15 -0.39
C GLN A 114 -26.40 -21.78 0.04
N ILE A 115 -26.08 -20.49 0.04
CA ILE A 115 -24.76 -19.98 0.45
C ILE A 115 -24.50 -20.29 1.93
N TYR A 116 -25.49 -20.07 2.79
CA TYR A 116 -25.39 -20.37 4.22
C TYR A 116 -25.12 -21.86 4.48
N CYS A 117 -25.87 -22.75 3.84
CA CYS A 117 -25.70 -24.20 3.97
C CYS A 117 -24.33 -24.67 3.44
N SER A 118 -23.85 -24.11 2.34
CA SER A 118 -22.52 -24.43 1.80
C SER A 118 -21.42 -24.10 2.81
N ARG A 119 -21.44 -22.88 3.36
CA ARG A 119 -20.45 -22.42 4.35
C ARG A 119 -20.47 -23.26 5.61
N LYS A 120 -21.66 -23.60 6.12
CA LYS A 120 -21.81 -24.42 7.32
C LYS A 120 -21.24 -25.83 7.12
N LYS A 121 -21.45 -26.42 5.95
CA LYS A 121 -20.90 -27.74 5.60
C LYS A 121 -19.36 -27.71 5.50
N ASP A 122 -18.78 -26.62 5.01
CA ASP A 122 -17.33 -26.42 4.98
C ASP A 122 -16.72 -26.26 6.39
N GLN A 123 -17.45 -25.68 7.34
CA GLN A 123 -17.02 -25.58 8.75
C GLN A 123 -17.14 -26.91 9.52
N GLU A 124 -18.14 -27.73 9.19
CA GLU A 124 -18.32 -29.07 9.80
C GLU A 124 -17.38 -30.13 9.18
N GLY A 125 -16.86 -29.89 7.97
CA GLY A 125 -15.84 -30.72 7.34
C GLY A 125 -14.47 -30.50 7.97
N VAL A 126 -13.96 -31.49 8.71
CA VAL A 126 -12.58 -31.51 9.23
C VAL A 126 -11.60 -31.52 8.07
N THR A 127 -11.22 -30.34 7.60
CA THR A 127 -10.08 -30.14 6.71
C THR A 127 -8.86 -29.82 7.57
N ASP A 128 -7.69 -30.30 7.16
CA ASP A 128 -6.36 -30.13 7.79
C ASP A 128 -5.90 -28.65 7.90
N LEU A 129 -6.77 -27.71 7.51
CA LEU A 129 -6.60 -26.25 7.54
C LEU A 129 -7.47 -25.57 8.62
N SER A 130 -8.07 -26.33 9.53
CA SER A 130 -9.05 -25.88 10.54
C SER A 130 -8.46 -25.72 11.95
N HIS A 131 -7.14 -25.52 12.08
CA HIS A 131 -6.54 -25.27 13.38
C HIS A 131 -6.97 -23.90 13.94
N LEU A 132 -7.11 -23.81 15.26
CA LEU A 132 -7.41 -22.56 15.94
C LEU A 132 -6.22 -21.56 15.84
N PRO A 133 -6.46 -20.25 15.94
CA PRO A 133 -5.41 -19.22 15.90
C PRO A 133 -4.23 -19.50 16.83
N GLU A 134 -4.51 -20.00 18.04
CA GLU A 134 -3.54 -20.37 19.08
C GLU A 134 -2.44 -21.28 18.53
N HIS A 135 -2.82 -22.31 17.75
CA HIS A 135 -1.88 -23.27 17.17
C HIS A 135 -0.86 -22.60 16.24
N TYR A 136 -1.34 -21.67 15.41
CA TYR A 136 -0.47 -20.96 14.49
C TYR A 136 0.45 -19.97 15.21
N ILE A 137 -0.06 -19.31 16.26
CA ILE A 137 0.73 -18.37 17.07
C ILE A 137 1.87 -19.12 17.78
N GLU A 138 1.56 -20.24 18.44
CA GLU A 138 2.57 -21.11 19.06
C GLU A 138 3.62 -21.56 18.04
N ARG A 139 3.19 -21.89 16.82
CA ARG A 139 4.11 -22.30 15.77
C ARG A 139 5.02 -21.17 15.31
N VAL A 140 4.48 -19.97 15.07
CA VAL A 140 5.26 -18.79 14.69
C VAL A 140 6.31 -18.48 15.77
N GLN A 141 5.91 -18.51 17.03
CA GLN A 141 6.82 -18.29 18.17
C GLN A 141 7.91 -19.35 18.24
N ALA A 142 7.55 -20.64 18.07
CA ALA A 142 8.54 -21.71 18.04
C ALA A 142 9.54 -21.53 16.89
N LEU A 143 9.06 -21.25 15.68
CA LEU A 143 9.92 -21.03 14.50
C LEU A 143 10.86 -19.83 14.66
N ALA A 144 10.40 -18.76 15.33
CA ALA A 144 11.20 -17.56 15.58
C ALA A 144 12.41 -17.81 16.48
N MET A 145 12.37 -18.86 17.31
CA MET A 145 13.45 -19.23 18.24
C MET A 145 14.44 -20.22 17.64
N LEU A 146 14.15 -20.76 16.45
CA LEU A 146 15.01 -21.73 15.78
C LEU A 146 16.03 -21.04 14.88
N GLN A 147 17.28 -21.51 14.92
CA GLN A 147 18.30 -21.10 13.95
C GLN A 147 17.95 -21.62 12.54
N TYR A 148 18.52 -20.96 11.53
CA TYR A 148 18.39 -21.41 10.15
C TYR A 148 18.95 -22.83 9.97
N PRO A 149 18.20 -23.77 9.37
CA PRO A 149 18.66 -25.14 9.18
C PRO A 149 19.58 -25.24 7.95
N THR A 150 20.88 -25.00 8.14
CA THR A 150 21.89 -24.96 7.06
C THR A 150 21.99 -26.27 6.27
N ASP A 151 21.79 -27.41 6.93
CA ASP A 151 22.02 -28.74 6.34
C ASP A 151 20.74 -29.45 5.87
N SER A 152 19.57 -28.79 5.98
CA SER A 152 18.28 -29.43 5.69
C SER A 152 17.34 -28.52 4.90
N GLU A 153 17.42 -28.62 3.57
CA GLU A 153 16.45 -27.96 2.69
C GLU A 153 15.01 -28.41 2.95
N GLU A 154 14.80 -29.68 3.33
CA GLU A 154 13.45 -30.17 3.62
C GLU A 154 12.89 -29.53 4.89
N GLU A 155 13.74 -29.22 5.87
CA GLU A 155 13.32 -28.44 7.03
C GLU A 155 12.95 -27.00 6.64
N VAL A 156 13.73 -26.33 5.80
CA VAL A 156 13.38 -25.01 5.25
C VAL A 156 12.01 -25.06 4.57
N ARG A 157 11.78 -26.07 3.71
CA ARG A 157 10.48 -26.28 3.04
C ARG A 157 9.36 -26.55 4.04
N SER A 158 9.61 -27.36 5.07
CA SER A 158 8.65 -27.66 6.13
C SER A 158 8.25 -26.41 6.91
N ARG A 159 9.22 -25.59 7.35
CA ARG A 159 8.97 -24.30 8.02
C ARG A 159 8.21 -23.33 7.11
N THR A 160 8.56 -23.30 5.83
CA THR A 160 7.86 -22.49 4.81
C THR A 160 6.40 -22.94 4.65
N ARG A 161 6.14 -24.25 4.54
CA ARG A 161 4.77 -24.81 4.44
C ARG A 161 3.92 -24.48 5.67
N GLN A 162 4.49 -24.50 6.86
CA GLN A 162 3.77 -24.14 8.10
C GLN A 162 3.32 -22.68 8.10
N LEU A 163 4.21 -21.76 7.70
CA LEU A 163 3.86 -20.34 7.52
C LEU A 163 2.85 -20.13 6.39
N ASP A 164 2.97 -20.87 5.28
CA ASP A 164 1.99 -20.83 4.20
C ASP A 164 0.60 -21.35 4.62
N GLY A 165 0.56 -22.28 5.57
CA GLY A 165 -0.66 -22.71 6.26
C GLY A 165 -1.33 -21.56 6.99
N LEU A 166 -0.58 -20.81 7.82
CA LEU A 166 -1.09 -19.61 8.49
C LEU A 166 -1.52 -18.53 7.48
N LYS A 167 -0.71 -18.25 6.46
CA LYS A 167 -1.05 -17.31 5.39
C LYS A 167 -2.38 -17.66 4.73
N THR A 168 -2.62 -18.95 4.49
CA THR A 168 -3.88 -19.42 3.92
C THR A 168 -5.01 -19.23 4.91
N ALA A 169 -4.84 -19.64 6.17
CA ALA A 169 -5.84 -19.47 7.22
C ALA A 169 -6.26 -18.00 7.39
N LEU A 170 -5.30 -17.06 7.49
CA LEU A 170 -5.57 -15.61 7.58
C LEU A 170 -6.36 -15.04 6.39
N ARG A 171 -6.32 -15.71 5.23
CA ARG A 171 -7.02 -15.28 4.02
C ARG A 171 -8.38 -15.94 3.86
N THR A 172 -8.54 -17.19 4.28
CA THR A 172 -9.72 -18.00 3.96
C THR A 172 -10.63 -18.28 5.15
N GLN A 173 -10.10 -18.20 6.38
CA GLN A 173 -10.91 -18.39 7.59
C GLN A 173 -11.82 -17.18 7.85
N PRO A 174 -12.91 -17.36 8.62
CA PRO A 174 -13.85 -16.28 8.93
C PRO A 174 -13.18 -15.10 9.64
N HIS A 175 -13.82 -13.93 9.58
CA HIS A 175 -13.38 -12.73 10.27
C HIS A 175 -13.07 -12.97 11.75
N SER A 176 -13.87 -13.78 12.45
CA SER A 176 -13.66 -14.14 13.85
C SER A 176 -12.30 -14.84 14.11
N PHE A 177 -11.79 -15.62 13.16
CA PHE A 177 -10.45 -16.21 13.25
C PHE A 177 -9.36 -15.12 13.30
N VAL A 178 -9.46 -14.13 12.40
CA VAL A 178 -8.49 -13.04 12.30
C VAL A 178 -8.55 -12.16 13.55
N LEU A 179 -9.75 -11.86 14.04
CA LEU A 179 -9.96 -11.08 15.24
C LEU A 179 -9.33 -11.78 16.46
N ARG A 180 -9.59 -13.08 16.62
CA ARG A 180 -8.98 -13.90 17.67
C ARG A 180 -7.46 -14.00 17.56
N PHE A 181 -6.92 -14.13 16.33
CA PHE A 181 -5.47 -14.12 16.10
C PHE A 181 -4.82 -12.81 16.56
N ILE A 182 -5.48 -11.67 16.34
CA ILE A 182 -5.00 -10.36 16.77
C ILE A 182 -5.10 -10.19 18.29
N GLU A 183 -6.22 -10.60 18.90
CA GLU A 183 -6.42 -10.55 20.36
C GLU A 183 -5.36 -11.34 21.15
N LEU A 184 -4.81 -12.38 20.52
CA LEU A 184 -3.78 -13.24 21.08
C LEU A 184 -2.36 -12.83 20.67
N ASP A 185 -2.16 -11.55 20.33
CA ASP A 185 -0.86 -10.99 19.96
C ASP A 185 -0.19 -11.67 18.75
N GLY A 186 -0.97 -12.30 17.87
CA GLY A 186 -0.44 -12.99 16.69
C GLY A 186 0.32 -12.05 15.74
N LEU A 187 -0.15 -10.80 15.59
CA LEU A 187 0.58 -9.77 14.86
C LEU A 187 1.94 -9.45 15.50
N VAL A 188 1.99 -9.34 16.83
CA VAL A 188 3.23 -9.08 17.56
C VAL A 188 4.21 -10.25 17.37
N GLY A 189 3.71 -11.49 17.39
CA GLY A 189 4.50 -12.68 17.05
C GLY A 189 5.10 -12.64 15.64
N LEU A 190 4.31 -12.26 14.63
CA LEU A 190 4.79 -12.13 13.24
C LEU A 190 5.86 -11.04 13.11
N LEU A 191 5.64 -9.86 13.70
CA LEU A 191 6.60 -8.74 13.67
C LEU A 191 7.86 -9.03 14.48
N GLY A 192 7.71 -9.73 15.61
CA GLY A 192 8.82 -10.21 16.43
C GLY A 192 9.71 -11.15 15.63
N PHE A 193 9.12 -12.14 14.94
CA PHE A 193 9.87 -13.04 14.07
C PHE A 193 10.57 -12.26 12.95
N LEU A 194 9.88 -11.35 12.25
CA LEU A 194 10.51 -10.53 11.21
C LEU A 194 11.74 -9.76 11.72
N SER A 195 11.68 -9.26 12.95
CA SER A 195 12.73 -8.44 13.55
C SER A 195 13.91 -9.26 14.10
N SER A 196 13.73 -10.56 14.37
CA SER A 196 14.73 -11.42 15.01
C SER A 196 15.41 -12.41 14.06
N MET A 197 15.08 -12.39 12.77
CA MET A 197 15.68 -13.31 11.80
C MET A 197 17.19 -13.11 11.69
N ASP A 198 17.94 -14.22 11.62
CA ASP A 198 19.31 -14.19 11.14
C ASP A 198 19.35 -13.90 9.63
N TYR A 199 20.53 -13.53 9.13
CA TYR A 199 20.74 -13.22 7.72
C TYR A 199 20.27 -14.34 6.78
N THR A 200 20.54 -15.60 7.10
CA THR A 200 20.20 -16.71 6.21
C THR A 200 18.69 -16.91 6.15
N THR A 201 18.02 -16.84 7.30
CA THR A 201 16.54 -16.83 7.36
C THR A 201 15.97 -15.67 6.55
N SER A 202 16.53 -14.46 6.67
CA SER A 202 16.04 -13.28 5.94
C SER A 202 16.23 -13.35 4.42
N GLN A 203 17.14 -14.20 3.92
CA GLN A 203 17.32 -14.46 2.49
C GLN A 203 16.46 -15.63 1.95
N SER A 204 15.78 -16.36 2.83
CA SER A 204 15.10 -17.62 2.48
C SER A 204 13.61 -17.47 2.16
N SER A 205 12.98 -18.56 1.71
CA SER A 205 11.52 -18.63 1.51
C SER A 205 10.71 -18.47 2.79
N ILE A 206 11.30 -18.73 3.96
CA ILE A 206 10.65 -18.55 5.27
C ILE A 206 10.25 -17.07 5.43
N HIS A 207 11.17 -16.15 5.12
CA HIS A 207 10.90 -14.72 5.15
C HIS A 207 9.80 -14.31 4.16
N THR A 208 9.82 -14.87 2.95
CA THR A 208 8.76 -14.63 1.94
C THR A 208 7.38 -15.06 2.46
N SER A 209 7.27 -16.24 3.07
CA SER A 209 6.01 -16.72 3.63
C SER A 209 5.56 -15.92 4.85
N LEU A 210 6.50 -15.42 5.66
CA LEU A 210 6.20 -14.56 6.81
C LEU A 210 5.62 -13.21 6.38
N ILE A 211 6.22 -12.55 5.38
CA ILE A 211 5.63 -11.36 4.73
C ILE A 211 4.28 -11.69 4.09
N GLY A 212 4.13 -12.88 3.52
CA GLY A 212 2.85 -13.39 3.02
C GLY A 212 1.76 -13.43 4.10
N CYS A 213 2.09 -13.86 5.32
CA CYS A 213 1.16 -13.85 6.45
C CYS A 213 0.72 -12.43 6.81
N VAL A 214 1.66 -11.48 6.90
CA VAL A 214 1.34 -10.07 7.16
C VAL A 214 0.47 -9.49 6.05
N LYS A 215 0.78 -9.79 4.78
CA LYS A 215 -0.04 -9.38 3.63
C LYS A 215 -1.47 -9.92 3.72
N ALA A 216 -1.63 -11.21 4.06
CA ALA A 216 -2.94 -11.83 4.24
C ALA A 216 -3.73 -11.16 5.37
N LEU A 217 -3.07 -10.90 6.50
CA LEU A 217 -3.68 -10.19 7.64
C LEU A 217 -4.15 -8.77 7.25
N MET A 218 -3.38 -8.03 6.45
CA MET A 218 -3.73 -6.67 6.01
C MET A 218 -4.88 -6.61 4.99
N ASN A 219 -5.21 -7.72 4.36
CA ASN A 219 -6.40 -7.81 3.52
C ASN A 219 -7.69 -7.80 4.35
N ASN A 220 -7.61 -8.17 5.64
CA ASN A 220 -8.70 -7.99 6.59
C ASN A 220 -8.71 -6.55 7.16
N SER A 221 -9.89 -5.94 7.33
CA SER A 221 -10.07 -4.58 7.83
C SER A 221 -9.54 -4.39 9.26
N ASN A 222 -9.81 -5.32 10.18
CA ASN A 222 -9.28 -5.29 11.54
C ASN A 222 -7.77 -5.57 11.56
N GLY A 223 -7.31 -6.56 10.78
CA GLY A 223 -5.87 -6.84 10.63
C GLY A 223 -5.10 -5.63 10.13
N ARG A 224 -5.61 -4.94 9.11
CA ARG A 224 -5.04 -3.69 8.60
C ARG A 224 -5.02 -2.58 9.64
N ALA A 225 -6.14 -2.37 10.36
CA ALA A 225 -6.21 -1.35 11.40
C ALA A 225 -5.16 -1.59 12.51
N HIS A 226 -5.00 -2.84 12.95
CA HIS A 226 -4.00 -3.21 13.95
C HIS A 226 -2.56 -3.04 13.45
N VAL A 227 -2.26 -3.43 12.20
CA VAL A 227 -0.93 -3.20 11.61
C VAL A 227 -0.59 -1.71 11.53
N LEU A 228 -1.55 -0.87 11.14
CA LEU A 228 -1.36 0.59 11.09
C LEU A 228 -1.23 1.21 12.48
N ALA A 229 -1.96 0.70 13.46
CA ALA A 229 -1.89 1.16 14.84
C ALA A 229 -0.60 0.72 15.56
N HIS A 230 0.02 -0.40 15.14
CA HIS A 230 1.23 -0.91 15.76
C HIS A 230 2.41 0.09 15.62
N PRO A 231 3.09 0.49 16.71
CA PRO A 231 4.10 1.55 16.70
C PRO A 231 5.24 1.33 15.71
N THR A 232 5.68 0.08 15.54
CA THR A 232 6.78 -0.30 14.65
C THR A 232 6.33 -1.15 13.47
N GLY A 233 5.02 -1.36 13.28
CA GLY A 233 4.51 -2.36 12.32
C GLY A 233 5.02 -2.13 10.89
N ILE A 234 4.76 -0.94 10.35
CA ILE A 234 5.21 -0.55 9.00
C ILE A 234 6.73 -0.45 8.93
N ASN A 235 7.41 -0.01 10.00
CA ASN A 235 8.87 0.07 10.06
C ASN A 235 9.53 -1.30 9.95
N THR A 236 9.02 -2.31 10.67
CA THR A 236 9.50 -3.69 10.61
C THR A 236 9.24 -4.30 9.24
N ILE A 237 8.07 -4.04 8.63
CA ILE A 237 7.77 -4.49 7.27
C ILE A 237 8.75 -3.86 6.25
N ALA A 238 9.05 -2.56 6.38
CA ALA A 238 9.97 -1.88 5.47
C ALA A 238 11.42 -2.39 5.57
N GLN A 239 11.88 -2.84 6.75
CA GLN A 239 13.21 -3.46 6.93
C GLN A 239 13.42 -4.68 6.03
N SER A 240 12.35 -5.40 5.71
CA SER A 240 12.38 -6.55 4.81
C SER A 240 12.78 -6.21 3.38
N LEU A 241 12.84 -4.93 2.98
CA LEU A 241 13.41 -4.50 1.68
C LEU A 241 14.92 -4.80 1.56
N CYS A 242 15.63 -5.03 2.67
CA CYS A 242 17.06 -5.33 2.69
C CYS A 242 17.41 -6.76 2.21
N THR A 243 16.41 -7.64 2.03
CA THR A 243 16.63 -9.00 1.49
C THR A 243 17.00 -8.95 0.01
N GLU A 244 17.80 -9.88 -0.51
CA GLU A 244 18.05 -10.05 -1.96
C GLU A 244 16.93 -10.87 -2.65
N ASN A 245 16.03 -11.46 -1.86
CA ASN A 245 14.94 -12.26 -2.39
C ASN A 245 13.87 -11.38 -3.07
N ILE A 246 13.81 -11.48 -4.40
CA ILE A 246 12.94 -10.63 -5.24
C ILE A 246 11.46 -10.78 -4.88
N LYS A 247 10.98 -11.99 -4.62
CA LYS A 247 9.57 -12.23 -4.26
C LYS A 247 9.19 -11.54 -2.96
N THR A 248 10.13 -11.50 -2.01
CA THR A 248 9.94 -10.82 -0.74
C THR A 248 9.92 -9.30 -0.94
N LYS A 249 10.87 -8.73 -1.71
CA LYS A 249 10.87 -7.30 -2.06
C LYS A 249 9.55 -6.89 -2.71
N VAL A 250 9.08 -7.65 -3.71
CA VAL A 250 7.80 -7.41 -4.38
C VAL A 250 6.65 -7.38 -3.38
N ALA A 251 6.54 -8.39 -2.50
CA ALA A 251 5.47 -8.45 -1.52
C ALA A 251 5.50 -7.28 -0.52
N VAL A 252 6.69 -6.84 -0.10
CA VAL A 252 6.86 -5.67 0.77
C VAL A 252 6.45 -4.38 0.06
N LEU A 253 6.87 -4.18 -1.19
CA LEU A 253 6.50 -3.02 -2.01
C LEU A 253 5.00 -2.95 -2.27
N GLU A 254 4.34 -4.09 -2.51
CA GLU A 254 2.89 -4.16 -2.64
C GLU A 254 2.18 -3.76 -1.34
N ILE A 255 2.69 -4.19 -0.18
CA ILE A 255 2.15 -3.76 1.12
C ILE A 255 2.32 -2.25 1.29
N LEU A 256 3.54 -1.73 1.14
CA LEU A 256 3.82 -0.30 1.35
C LEU A 256 3.05 0.58 0.35
N GLY A 257 2.94 0.14 -0.90
CA GLY A 257 2.12 0.79 -1.92
C GLY A 257 0.67 0.86 -1.50
N ALA A 258 0.07 -0.27 -1.09
CA ALA A 258 -1.32 -0.31 -0.61
C ALA A 258 -1.55 0.56 0.64
N VAL A 259 -0.57 0.64 1.55
CA VAL A 259 -0.65 1.51 2.73
C VAL A 259 -0.68 2.99 2.35
N CYS A 260 -0.06 3.41 1.24
CA CYS A 260 -0.15 4.80 0.79
C CYS A 260 -1.59 5.22 0.43
N LEU A 261 -2.47 4.27 0.11
CA LEU A 261 -3.85 4.52 -0.34
C LEU A 261 -4.85 4.63 0.83
N VAL A 262 -4.46 4.25 2.05
CA VAL A 262 -5.38 4.28 3.21
C VAL A 262 -5.17 5.55 4.06
N PRO A 263 -6.24 6.07 4.71
CA PRO A 263 -6.15 7.26 5.54
C PRO A 263 -5.06 7.15 6.61
N GLY A 264 -4.16 8.15 6.66
CA GLY A 264 -3.02 8.17 7.59
C GLY A 264 -1.89 7.18 7.27
N GLY A 265 -2.06 6.29 6.30
CA GLY A 265 -1.05 5.29 5.93
C GLY A 265 0.12 5.89 5.15
N HIS A 266 -0.14 6.86 4.26
CA HIS A 266 0.91 7.53 3.47
C HIS A 266 2.04 8.10 4.35
N LYS A 267 1.69 8.87 5.38
CA LYS A 267 2.67 9.41 6.34
C LYS A 267 3.46 8.31 7.04
N LYS A 268 2.82 7.22 7.44
CA LYS A 268 3.50 6.05 8.05
C LYS A 268 4.48 5.39 7.09
N VAL A 269 4.20 5.36 5.79
CA VAL A 269 5.15 4.84 4.79
C VAL A 269 6.36 5.76 4.67
N LEU A 270 6.17 7.08 4.61
CA LEU A 270 7.30 8.03 4.59
C LEU A 270 8.16 7.95 5.86
N GLU A 271 7.55 7.79 7.03
CA GLU A 271 8.23 7.53 8.31
C GLU A 271 9.00 6.21 8.29
N ALA A 272 8.39 5.14 7.75
CA ALA A 272 9.02 3.83 7.63
C ALA A 272 10.20 3.83 6.66
N MET A 273 10.13 4.59 5.56
CA MET A 273 11.25 4.73 4.63
C MET A 273 12.39 5.55 5.26
N LEU A 274 12.10 6.53 6.10
CA LEU A 274 13.15 7.24 6.88
C LEU A 274 13.77 6.33 7.94
N HIS A 275 12.98 5.45 8.56
CA HIS A 275 13.50 4.41 9.46
C HIS A 275 14.38 3.43 8.69
N TYR A 276 13.91 2.94 7.53
CA TYR A 276 14.64 2.04 6.65
C TYR A 276 15.97 2.64 6.20
N GLN A 277 15.99 3.94 5.87
CA GLN A 277 17.22 4.66 5.54
C GLN A 277 18.31 4.45 6.60
N LYS A 278 17.97 4.61 7.88
CA LYS A 278 18.92 4.44 8.98
C LYS A 278 19.31 2.97 9.16
N PHE A 279 18.34 2.07 9.04
CA PHE A 279 18.53 0.63 9.18
C PHE A 279 19.46 0.05 8.10
N ALA A 280 19.25 0.43 6.83
CA ALA A 280 20.01 -0.04 5.68
C ALA A 280 21.27 0.81 5.40
N PHE A 281 21.58 1.79 6.26
CA PHE A 281 22.69 2.73 6.09
C PHE A 281 22.67 3.47 4.75
N GLU A 282 21.47 3.81 4.26
CA GLU A 282 21.30 4.56 3.03
C GLU A 282 21.54 6.06 3.24
N ARG A 283 22.09 6.73 2.22
CA ARG A 283 22.28 8.18 2.27
C ARG A 283 20.94 8.92 2.26
N THR A 284 19.94 8.37 1.58
CA THR A 284 18.59 8.93 1.41
C THR A 284 17.57 7.80 1.38
N ARG A 285 16.37 8.04 1.90
CA ARG A 285 15.32 7.02 2.13
C ARG A 285 14.81 6.22 0.93
N PHE A 286 15.09 6.64 -0.30
CA PHE A 286 14.67 5.92 -1.52
C PHE A 286 15.84 5.38 -2.34
N GLN A 287 17.06 5.40 -1.81
CA GLN A 287 18.26 5.04 -2.56
C GLN A 287 18.21 3.57 -3.00
N GLY A 288 17.93 2.65 -2.08
CA GLY A 288 17.84 1.22 -2.40
C GLY A 288 16.75 0.91 -3.42
N ILE A 289 15.62 1.63 -3.35
CA ILE A 289 14.50 1.49 -4.28
C ILE A 289 14.93 1.83 -5.72
N VAL A 290 15.62 2.95 -5.93
CA VAL A 290 16.08 3.33 -7.27
C VAL A 290 17.24 2.44 -7.74
N ASN A 291 18.11 2.00 -6.83
CA ASN A 291 19.16 1.03 -7.14
C ASN A 291 18.57 -0.30 -7.63
N ASP A 292 17.57 -0.85 -6.93
CA ASP A 292 16.86 -2.07 -7.33
C ASP A 292 16.12 -1.89 -8.66
N LEU A 293 15.62 -0.68 -8.94
CA LEU A 293 14.97 -0.36 -10.20
C LEU A 293 15.93 -0.41 -11.39
N ASP A 294 17.20 -0.04 -11.23
CA ASP A 294 18.20 -0.09 -12.30
C ASP A 294 18.91 -1.44 -12.41
N ARG A 295 19.12 -2.12 -11.28
CA ARG A 295 19.83 -3.39 -11.19
C ARG A 295 19.19 -4.46 -12.09
N SER A 296 20.03 -5.25 -12.74
CA SER A 296 19.59 -6.48 -13.41
C SER A 296 19.67 -7.65 -12.45
N THR A 297 18.63 -8.49 -12.46
CA THR A 297 18.55 -9.68 -11.61
C THR A 297 18.94 -10.96 -12.35
N GLY A 298 19.15 -10.89 -13.67
CA GLY A 298 19.49 -12.02 -14.55
C GLY A 298 18.30 -12.88 -14.97
N VAL A 299 17.16 -12.80 -14.29
CA VAL A 299 15.93 -13.53 -14.64
C VAL A 299 14.85 -12.54 -15.07
N TYR A 300 14.53 -12.50 -16.37
CA TYR A 300 13.60 -11.51 -16.95
C TYR A 300 12.27 -11.40 -16.19
N ARG A 301 11.64 -12.54 -15.84
CA ARG A 301 10.36 -12.53 -15.13
C ARG A 301 10.44 -11.85 -13.77
N ASP A 302 11.45 -12.19 -12.97
CA ASP A 302 11.63 -11.63 -11.64
C ASP A 302 12.05 -10.15 -11.72
N GLU A 303 12.88 -9.83 -12.71
CA GLU A 303 13.29 -8.46 -13.03
C GLU A 303 12.09 -7.56 -13.33
N VAL A 304 11.22 -7.97 -14.25
CA VAL A 304 10.03 -7.19 -14.62
C VAL A 304 9.05 -7.09 -13.46
N ASN A 305 8.84 -8.16 -12.68
CA ASN A 305 7.95 -8.13 -11.52
C ASN A 305 8.44 -7.12 -10.46
N LEU A 306 9.75 -7.13 -10.16
CA LEU A 306 10.34 -6.19 -9.20
C LEU A 306 10.23 -4.75 -9.69
N LYS A 307 10.63 -4.48 -10.95
CA LYS A 307 10.57 -3.13 -11.54
C LYS A 307 9.13 -2.60 -11.60
N THR A 308 8.17 -3.47 -11.91
CA THR A 308 6.74 -3.13 -11.89
C THR A 308 6.27 -2.78 -10.47
N ALA A 309 6.63 -3.59 -9.48
CA ALA A 309 6.28 -3.33 -8.07
C ALA A 309 6.91 -2.02 -7.56
N ILE A 310 8.17 -1.75 -7.91
CA ILE A 310 8.85 -0.50 -7.56
C ILE A 310 8.14 0.70 -8.20
N MET A 311 7.86 0.65 -9.51
CA MET A 311 7.18 1.77 -10.17
C MET A 311 5.76 1.97 -9.66
N SER A 312 5.04 0.89 -9.32
CA SER A 312 3.75 0.98 -8.65
C SER A 312 3.87 1.66 -7.28
N PHE A 313 4.86 1.28 -6.47
CA PHE A 313 5.15 1.93 -5.18
C PHE A 313 5.53 3.41 -5.32
N VAL A 314 6.42 3.76 -6.25
CA VAL A 314 6.81 5.16 -6.51
C VAL A 314 5.58 5.99 -6.90
N ASN A 315 4.76 5.47 -7.81
CA ASN A 315 3.51 6.14 -8.19
C ASN A 315 2.54 6.24 -7.01
N ALA A 316 2.49 5.25 -6.12
CA ALA A 316 1.66 5.29 -4.92
C ALA A 316 2.11 6.39 -3.94
N VAL A 317 3.42 6.48 -3.69
CA VAL A 317 4.02 7.49 -2.81
C VAL A 317 3.85 8.91 -3.37
N LEU A 318 3.93 9.10 -4.68
CA LEU A 318 3.81 10.43 -5.28
C LEU A 318 2.37 10.93 -5.37
N ASN A 319 1.41 10.05 -5.69
CA ASN A 319 0.09 10.48 -6.15
C ASN A 319 -1.03 10.28 -5.14
N TYR A 320 -0.79 9.58 -4.04
CA TYR A 320 -1.80 9.35 -2.99
C TYR A 320 -1.49 10.16 -1.73
N GLY A 321 -2.42 10.10 -0.76
CA GLY A 321 -2.34 10.90 0.45
C GLY A 321 -2.29 12.40 0.10
N PRO A 322 -1.35 13.17 0.67
CA PRO A 322 -1.20 14.60 0.36
C PRO A 322 -0.96 14.88 -1.14
N GLY A 323 -0.37 13.93 -1.88
CA GLY A 323 -0.09 14.07 -3.30
C GLY A 323 -1.33 14.19 -4.18
N GLN A 324 -2.53 13.83 -3.71
CA GLN A 324 -3.76 13.94 -4.51
C GLN A 324 -4.12 15.39 -4.80
N GLU A 325 -3.85 16.30 -3.86
CA GLU A 325 -4.33 17.68 -3.91
C GLU A 325 -3.19 18.71 -3.84
N ASN A 326 -2.01 18.32 -3.34
CA ASN A 326 -0.90 19.23 -3.09
C ASN A 326 0.22 19.08 -4.14
N LEU A 327 0.29 20.03 -5.08
CA LEU A 327 1.34 20.08 -6.11
C LEU A 327 2.74 20.18 -5.49
N GLU A 328 2.93 21.08 -4.52
CA GLU A 328 4.22 21.31 -3.86
C GLU A 328 4.76 20.01 -3.23
N PHE A 329 3.88 19.20 -2.63
CA PHE A 329 4.22 17.89 -2.10
C PHE A 329 4.66 16.90 -3.19
N ARG A 330 3.92 16.83 -4.30
CA ARG A 330 4.31 15.96 -5.44
C ARG A 330 5.66 16.38 -6.03
N LEU A 331 5.87 17.69 -6.22
CA LEU A 331 7.13 18.23 -6.74
C LEU A 331 8.31 17.92 -5.80
N HIS A 332 8.13 18.10 -4.49
CA HIS A 332 9.13 17.78 -3.47
C HIS A 332 9.54 16.30 -3.50
N LEU A 333 8.58 15.38 -3.38
CA LEU A 333 8.91 13.95 -3.38
C LEU A 333 9.47 13.49 -4.73
N ARG A 334 8.95 14.01 -5.85
CA ARG A 334 9.48 13.68 -7.18
C ARG A 334 10.92 14.15 -7.35
N TYR A 335 11.27 15.30 -6.78
CA TYR A 335 12.63 15.80 -6.80
C TYR A 335 13.61 14.82 -6.13
N GLU A 336 13.23 14.17 -5.02
CA GLU A 336 14.08 13.12 -4.41
C GLU A 336 14.39 11.98 -5.39
N PHE A 337 13.39 11.48 -6.12
CA PHE A 337 13.59 10.41 -7.11
C PHE A 337 14.40 10.89 -8.33
N LEU A 338 14.19 12.13 -8.79
CA LEU A 338 14.96 12.70 -9.89
C LEU A 338 16.44 12.87 -9.52
N MET A 339 16.72 13.29 -8.29
CA MET A 339 18.09 13.43 -7.78
C MET A 339 18.79 12.09 -7.58
N LEU A 340 18.04 11.01 -7.38
CA LEU A 340 18.54 9.64 -7.40
C LEU A 340 18.76 9.08 -8.82
N GLY A 341 18.44 9.86 -9.86
CA GLY A 341 18.65 9.46 -11.25
C GLY A 341 17.59 8.51 -11.80
N ILE A 342 16.34 8.58 -11.31
CA ILE A 342 15.26 7.69 -11.79
C ILE A 342 14.98 7.85 -13.29
N GLN A 343 15.19 9.04 -13.88
CA GLN A 343 14.83 9.32 -15.27
C GLN A 343 15.61 8.46 -16.29
N PRO A 344 16.96 8.44 -16.30
CA PRO A 344 17.72 7.52 -17.15
C PRO A 344 17.33 6.05 -16.97
N VAL A 345 16.97 5.66 -15.74
CA VAL A 345 16.52 4.29 -15.45
C VAL A 345 15.19 4.02 -16.16
N ILE A 346 14.20 4.91 -16.02
CA ILE A 346 12.91 4.81 -16.72
C ILE A 346 13.11 4.69 -18.23
N ASP A 347 13.99 5.50 -18.83
CA ASP A 347 14.26 5.45 -20.26
C ASP A 347 14.82 4.08 -20.69
N LYS A 348 15.73 3.50 -19.90
CA LYS A 348 16.26 2.13 -20.10
C LYS A 348 15.15 1.08 -19.97
N LEU A 349 14.24 1.21 -19.01
CA LEU A 349 13.15 0.26 -18.75
C LEU A 349 12.14 0.15 -19.90
N ARG A 350 12.04 1.17 -20.77
CA ARG A 350 11.17 1.12 -21.94
C ARG A 350 11.57 0.02 -22.94
N SER A 351 12.82 -0.44 -22.90
CA SER A 351 13.32 -1.55 -23.71
C SER A 351 12.87 -2.94 -23.25
N HIS A 352 12.26 -3.07 -22.05
CA HIS A 352 11.85 -4.37 -21.49
C HIS A 352 10.57 -4.95 -22.11
N GLU A 353 9.90 -4.22 -23.00
CA GLU A 353 8.70 -4.64 -23.76
C GLU A 353 7.56 -5.22 -22.88
N ASN A 354 7.41 -4.73 -21.64
CA ASN A 354 6.34 -5.17 -20.75
C ASN A 354 5.22 -4.12 -20.64
N GLU A 355 4.01 -4.47 -21.07
CA GLU A 355 2.87 -3.54 -21.06
C GLU A 355 2.50 -3.02 -19.67
N THR A 356 2.60 -3.88 -18.64
CA THR A 356 2.21 -3.49 -17.27
C THR A 356 3.22 -2.53 -16.66
N LEU A 357 4.52 -2.78 -16.89
CA LEU A 357 5.58 -1.85 -16.51
C LEU A 357 5.43 -0.53 -17.27
N ASN A 358 5.29 -0.58 -18.61
CA ASN A 358 5.18 0.59 -19.47
C ASN A 358 4.03 1.50 -19.04
N ARG A 359 2.88 0.91 -18.70
CA ARG A 359 1.77 1.64 -18.08
C ARG A 359 2.22 2.48 -16.88
N HIS A 360 2.90 1.88 -15.89
CA HIS A 360 3.40 2.64 -14.73
C HIS A 360 4.45 3.70 -15.09
N LEU A 361 5.29 3.47 -16.11
CA LEU A 361 6.24 4.47 -16.61
C LEU A 361 5.50 5.66 -17.23
N ASP A 362 4.49 5.38 -18.06
CA ASP A 362 3.69 6.40 -18.74
C ASP A 362 2.87 7.21 -17.75
N PHE A 363 2.31 6.57 -16.70
CA PHE A 363 1.63 7.28 -15.62
C PHE A 363 2.57 8.25 -14.88
N PHE A 364 3.79 7.80 -14.56
CA PHE A 364 4.79 8.66 -13.91
C PHE A 364 5.10 9.89 -14.77
N GLU A 365 5.36 9.69 -16.07
CA GLU A 365 5.66 10.78 -17.01
C GLU A 365 4.48 11.71 -17.23
N MET A 366 3.27 11.16 -17.36
CA MET A 366 2.05 11.94 -17.56
C MET A 366 1.83 12.89 -16.38
N VAL A 367 1.82 12.38 -15.14
CA VAL A 367 1.66 13.22 -13.94
C VAL A 367 2.81 14.21 -13.82
N ARG A 368 4.05 13.80 -14.10
CA ARG A 368 5.20 14.71 -14.07
C ARG A 368 5.01 15.89 -15.04
N ASN A 369 4.58 15.62 -16.28
CA ASN A 369 4.34 16.65 -17.27
C ASN A 369 3.15 17.55 -16.89
N GLU A 370 2.11 17.01 -16.27
CA GLU A 370 0.99 17.78 -15.72
C GLU A 370 1.44 18.72 -14.59
N ASP A 371 2.26 18.22 -13.66
CA ASP A 371 2.81 18.99 -12.54
C ASP A 371 3.74 20.10 -13.02
N GLU A 372 4.60 19.84 -14.02
CA GLU A 372 5.48 20.85 -14.62
C GLU A 372 4.65 21.96 -15.30
N LYS A 373 3.55 21.61 -15.99
CA LYS A 373 2.62 22.59 -16.58
C LYS A 373 1.84 23.35 -15.53
N GLU A 374 1.40 22.71 -14.46
CA GLU A 374 0.72 23.36 -13.34
C GLU A 374 1.64 24.37 -12.65
N LEU A 375 2.90 23.99 -12.40
CA LEU A 375 3.91 24.90 -11.87
C LEU A 375 4.16 26.07 -12.83
N ALA A 376 4.31 25.82 -14.13
CA ALA A 376 4.54 26.87 -15.12
C ALA A 376 3.37 27.88 -15.20
N ARG A 377 2.12 27.38 -15.10
CA ARG A 377 0.91 28.22 -15.02
C ARG A 377 0.91 29.16 -13.81
N LYS A 378 1.44 28.74 -12.65
CA LYS A 378 1.57 29.62 -11.46
C LYS A 378 2.45 30.85 -11.71
N PHE A 379 3.25 30.86 -12.78
CA PHE A 379 4.15 31.95 -13.16
C PHE A 379 3.87 32.54 -14.55
N GLU A 380 2.72 32.20 -15.16
CA GLU A 380 2.37 32.65 -16.52
C GLU A 380 3.45 32.31 -17.56
N LYS A 381 4.03 31.11 -17.44
CA LYS A 381 5.03 30.59 -18.39
C LYS A 381 4.56 29.26 -18.98
N ASP A 382 5.10 28.92 -20.15
CA ASP A 382 4.90 27.59 -20.75
C ASP A 382 5.80 26.53 -20.10
N HIS A 383 6.99 26.93 -19.65
CA HIS A 383 7.96 26.06 -19.02
C HIS A 383 8.79 26.80 -17.98
N ILE A 384 9.17 26.09 -16.92
CA ILE A 384 10.14 26.54 -15.92
C ILE A 384 11.33 25.58 -15.96
N ASP A 385 12.48 26.11 -16.36
CA ASP A 385 13.73 25.36 -16.31
C ASP A 385 14.24 25.31 -14.87
N THR A 386 13.94 24.19 -14.20
CA THR A 386 14.38 23.91 -12.83
C THR A 386 15.83 23.41 -12.74
N LYS A 387 16.51 23.23 -13.88
CA LYS A 387 17.90 22.76 -13.96
C LYS A 387 18.90 23.92 -14.12
N SER A 388 18.43 25.11 -14.50
CA SER A 388 19.26 26.30 -14.64
C SER A 388 19.14 27.23 -13.42
N ALA A 389 20.26 27.39 -12.70
CA ALA A 389 20.35 28.32 -11.58
C ALA A 389 19.98 29.76 -11.99
N THR A 390 20.42 30.20 -13.18
CA THR A 390 20.09 31.52 -13.74
C THR A 390 18.59 31.66 -13.98
N ALA A 391 17.96 30.67 -14.62
CA ALA A 391 16.53 30.72 -14.91
C ALA A 391 15.68 30.73 -13.62
N MET A 392 16.06 29.93 -12.64
CA MET A 392 15.41 29.90 -11.32
C MET A 392 15.57 31.22 -10.57
N PHE A 393 16.78 31.80 -10.59
CA PHE A 393 17.04 33.10 -9.98
C PHE A 393 16.22 34.21 -10.65
N ASP A 394 16.18 34.26 -11.98
CA ASP A 394 15.40 35.25 -12.73
C ASP A 394 13.90 35.14 -12.44
N LEU A 395 13.39 33.92 -12.32
CA LEU A 395 12.00 33.65 -11.94
C LEU A 395 11.70 34.17 -10.52
N LEU A 396 12.55 33.84 -9.54
CA LEU A 396 12.40 34.31 -8.15
C LEU A 396 12.49 35.83 -8.05
N ARG A 397 13.47 36.42 -8.73
CA ARG A 397 13.64 37.88 -8.80
C ARG A 397 12.37 38.52 -9.35
N LYS A 398 11.84 38.04 -10.48
CA LYS A 398 10.59 38.57 -11.07
C LYS A 398 9.39 38.39 -10.13
N LYS A 399 9.24 37.23 -9.49
CA LYS A 399 8.14 36.93 -8.54
C LYS A 399 8.13 37.89 -7.35
N LEU A 400 9.30 38.19 -6.81
CA LEU A 400 9.43 38.98 -5.58
C LEU A 400 9.61 40.48 -5.84
N SER A 401 9.94 40.89 -7.07
CA SER A 401 10.02 42.29 -7.46
C SER A 401 8.75 43.04 -7.06
N HIS A 402 8.92 44.22 -6.47
CA HIS A 402 7.83 45.09 -6.01
C HIS A 402 6.95 44.51 -4.88
N THR A 403 7.43 43.49 -4.16
CA THR A 403 6.79 42.97 -2.94
C THR A 403 7.59 43.35 -1.69
N SER A 404 6.95 43.35 -0.52
CA SER A 404 7.63 43.48 0.77
C SER A 404 8.57 42.29 1.07
N ALA A 405 8.49 41.21 0.30
CA ALA A 405 9.37 40.05 0.42
C ALA A 405 10.74 40.23 -0.24
N TYR A 406 10.90 41.21 -1.15
CA TYR A 406 12.15 41.41 -1.90
C TYR A 406 13.40 41.67 -1.02
N PRO A 407 13.34 42.50 0.05
CA PRO A 407 14.48 42.69 0.95
C PRO A 407 14.91 41.39 1.65
N HIS A 408 13.96 40.48 1.92
CA HIS A 408 14.25 39.18 2.50
C HIS A 408 14.99 38.26 1.52
N LEU A 409 14.68 38.30 0.22
CA LEU A 409 15.45 37.61 -0.82
C LEU A 409 16.90 38.11 -0.87
N LEU A 410 17.11 39.42 -0.85
CA LEU A 410 18.48 40.00 -0.85
C LEU A 410 19.26 39.59 0.40
N SER A 411 18.61 39.63 1.56
CA SER A 411 19.19 39.16 2.82
C SER A 411 19.56 37.68 2.73
N LEU A 412 18.67 36.83 2.21
CA LEU A 412 18.90 35.40 2.03
C LEU A 412 20.14 35.14 1.16
N LEU A 413 20.20 35.77 -0.02
CA LEU A 413 21.33 35.61 -0.94
C LEU A 413 22.64 36.10 -0.32
N LYS A 414 22.62 37.23 0.39
CA LYS A 414 23.79 37.73 1.14
C LYS A 414 24.29 36.67 2.13
N HIS A 415 23.40 36.07 2.91
CA HIS A 415 23.80 35.02 3.85
C HIS A 415 24.24 33.73 3.15
N CYS A 416 23.64 33.37 2.01
CA CYS A 416 24.11 32.24 1.19
C CYS A 416 25.55 32.43 0.71
N THR A 417 26.01 33.66 0.45
CA THR A 417 27.43 33.91 0.12
C THR A 417 28.39 33.73 1.30
N LEU A 418 27.86 33.69 2.52
CA LEU A 418 28.62 33.46 3.76
C LEU A 418 28.60 32.00 4.20
N LEU A 419 27.75 31.15 3.59
CA LEU A 419 27.75 29.72 3.87
C LEU A 419 29.12 29.14 3.47
N PRO A 420 29.74 28.31 4.33
CA PRO A 420 31.01 27.70 4.00
C PRO A 420 30.86 26.86 2.73
N LEU A 421 31.90 26.88 1.90
CA LEU A 421 31.97 26.06 0.70
C LEU A 421 32.07 24.56 1.02
N ASP A 422 32.33 24.21 2.30
CA ASP A 422 32.52 22.85 2.81
C ASP A 422 33.40 22.02 1.87
N TYR A 423 34.72 22.25 1.88
CA TYR A 423 35.71 21.49 1.09
C TYR A 423 35.82 19.99 1.44
N GLY A 424 34.99 19.50 2.37
CA GLY A 424 34.87 18.08 2.72
C GLY A 424 33.94 17.32 1.77
N THR A 425 33.73 16.03 2.04
CA THR A 425 32.92 15.14 1.18
C THR A 425 31.42 15.45 1.20
N TYR A 426 30.95 16.27 2.15
CA TYR A 426 29.53 16.58 2.35
C TYR A 426 29.30 18.07 2.64
N PRO A 427 28.48 18.79 1.85
CA PRO A 427 28.16 20.20 2.08
C PRO A 427 27.06 20.34 3.14
N GLN A 428 27.41 20.09 4.40
CA GLN A 428 26.47 19.95 5.51
C GLN A 428 25.57 21.18 5.70
N HIS A 429 26.13 22.38 5.58
CA HIS A 429 25.38 23.63 5.77
C HIS A 429 24.34 23.84 4.66
N TRP A 430 24.73 23.57 3.41
CA TRP A 430 23.83 23.65 2.26
C TRP A 430 22.74 22.59 2.32
N MET A 431 23.06 21.38 2.76
CA MET A 431 22.08 20.31 2.97
C MET A 431 21.05 20.68 4.05
N LEU A 432 21.49 21.28 5.15
CA LEU A 432 20.58 21.74 6.20
C LEU A 432 19.69 22.89 5.70
N PHE A 433 20.28 23.85 5.00
CA PHE A 433 19.55 24.98 4.41
C PHE A 433 18.45 24.50 3.45
N ASP A 434 18.80 23.60 2.53
CA ASP A 434 17.86 22.97 1.59
C ASP A 434 16.70 22.26 2.32
N ARG A 435 17.00 21.46 3.34
CA ARG A 435 15.97 20.77 4.15
C ARG A 435 15.04 21.73 4.89
N ILE A 436 15.55 22.85 5.41
CA ILE A 436 14.73 23.87 6.06
C ILE A 436 13.79 24.52 5.06
N VAL A 437 14.28 24.87 3.87
CA VAL A 437 13.46 25.46 2.80
C VAL A 437 12.36 24.50 2.35
N GLN A 438 12.69 23.23 2.12
CA GLN A 438 11.70 22.19 1.78
C GLN A 438 10.63 22.06 2.87
N GLN A 439 11.03 22.01 4.14
CA GLN A 439 10.09 21.91 5.27
C GLN A 439 9.14 23.13 5.36
N ILE A 440 9.62 24.34 5.06
CA ILE A 440 8.80 25.56 5.06
C ILE A 440 7.77 25.51 3.92
N ILE A 441 8.19 25.10 2.72
CA ILE A 441 7.33 25.07 1.52
C ILE A 441 6.20 24.06 1.66
N LEU A 442 6.44 22.93 2.33
CA LEU A 442 5.46 21.85 2.47
C LEU A 442 4.37 22.12 3.51
N GLN A 443 4.50 23.15 4.35
CA GLN A 443 3.52 23.38 5.41
C GLN A 443 2.14 23.71 4.84
N GLY A 444 1.13 22.98 5.30
CA GLY A 444 -0.26 23.25 5.02
C GLY A 444 -0.77 24.50 5.74
N GLU A 445 -2.02 24.86 5.50
CA GLU A 445 -2.63 26.03 6.14
C GLU A 445 -2.65 25.93 7.66
N SER A 446 -2.64 24.73 8.25
CA SER A 446 -2.61 24.58 9.71
C SER A 446 -1.19 24.56 10.30
N GLY A 447 -0.15 24.71 9.46
CA GLY A 447 1.26 24.56 9.84
C GLY A 447 1.71 23.10 9.94
N ASP A 448 0.85 22.16 9.55
CA ASP A 448 1.14 20.73 9.48
C ASP A 448 2.07 20.43 8.31
N ASN A 449 3.03 19.52 8.52
CA ASN A 449 3.88 19.03 7.44
C ASN A 449 3.39 17.64 6.98
N PRO A 450 3.05 17.49 5.69
CA PRO A 450 2.63 16.22 5.11
C PRO A 450 3.76 15.19 5.00
N ASP A 451 5.02 15.63 5.01
CA ASP A 451 6.23 14.80 5.08
C ASP A 451 6.81 14.77 6.51
N VAL A 452 7.84 13.96 6.71
CA VAL A 452 8.57 13.86 7.98
C VAL A 452 9.50 15.04 8.13
N SER A 453 9.22 15.91 9.11
CA SER A 453 10.03 17.09 9.40
C SER A 453 11.16 16.78 10.38
N PRO A 454 12.44 17.08 10.03
CA PRO A 454 13.56 16.89 10.94
C PRO A 454 13.61 17.93 12.07
N LEU A 455 13.04 19.11 11.86
CA LEU A 455 12.98 20.21 12.83
C LEU A 455 11.53 20.52 13.18
N ARG A 456 11.30 21.12 14.36
CA ARG A 456 9.97 21.66 14.73
C ARG A 456 9.89 23.12 14.28
N ILE A 457 9.51 23.34 13.03
CA ILE A 457 9.28 24.67 12.46
C ILE A 457 7.80 24.77 12.13
N ASN A 458 7.08 25.69 12.78
CA ASN A 458 5.75 26.11 12.39
C ASN A 458 5.81 27.60 12.03
N VAL A 459 5.64 27.92 10.75
CA VAL A 459 5.79 29.30 10.26
C VAL A 459 4.79 30.24 10.92
N LYS A 460 3.55 29.80 11.14
CA LYS A 460 2.50 30.63 11.77
C LYS A 460 2.83 30.94 13.23
N GLU A 461 3.26 29.94 13.98
CA GLU A 461 3.65 30.10 15.38
C GLU A 461 4.88 31.00 15.54
N ILE A 462 5.89 30.83 14.68
CA ILE A 462 7.18 31.53 14.78
C ILE A 462 7.07 32.98 14.32
N VAL A 463 6.37 33.23 13.21
CA VAL A 463 6.28 34.58 12.62
C VAL A 463 5.14 35.40 13.27
N HIS A 464 4.39 34.80 14.20
CA HIS A 464 3.22 35.41 14.85
C HIS A 464 2.20 35.93 13.83
N LEU A 465 1.93 35.13 12.79
CA LEU A 465 0.95 35.42 11.74
C LEU A 465 -0.46 35.00 12.13
#